data_AF-A0A9E5LFS1-F1
#
_entry.id   AF-A0A9E5LFS1-F1
#
_cell.length_a   1.000
_cell.length_b   1.000
_cell.length_c   1.000
_cell.angle_alpha   90.00
_cell.angle_beta   90.00
_cell.angle_gamma   90.00
#
_symmetry.space_group_name_H-M   'P 1'
#
loop_
_entity.id
_entity.type
_entity.pdbx_description
1 polymer ?
#
loop_
_entity_poly.entity_id
_entity_poly.type
_entity_poly.pdbx_seq_one_letter_code
_entity_poly.pdbx_strand_id
1 'polypeptide(L)'
;MLILMCCSVRFGQASISEEPCLINLPQELSLEIVQPRNSVVLREEVVDMLQKSGRKVVAHPDSWAPKLGIHIEETVSKSFVLQYSLSQSHYEQTDNGAKYQYVTDLLCSVTEVEDVLLSIRTAIFES
;
A
#
# COMPACT_ATOMS: atom_id res chain seq x y z
N MET A 1 -10.50 -28.22 51.49
CA MET A 1 -9.12 -27.88 51.08
C MET A 1 -8.64 -29.06 50.23
N LEU A 2 -8.23 -28.98 48.96
CA LEU A 2 -7.98 -27.87 48.05
C LEU A 2 -7.95 -28.48 46.61
N ILE A 3 -8.72 -27.87 45.69
CA ILE A 3 -8.45 -27.67 44.25
C ILE A 3 -8.39 -28.88 43.29
N LEU A 4 -9.49 -29.06 42.54
CA LEU A 4 -9.49 -29.56 41.17
C LEU A 4 -8.82 -28.50 40.27
N MET A 5 -7.68 -28.81 39.68
CA MET A 5 -7.10 -27.99 38.61
C MET A 5 -7.79 -28.33 37.28
N CYS A 6 -8.68 -27.45 36.84
CA CYS A 6 -9.13 -27.39 35.46
C CYS A 6 -7.98 -26.87 34.59
N CYS A 7 -7.44 -27.71 33.71
CA CYS A 7 -6.57 -27.28 32.62
C CYS A 7 -7.39 -26.51 31.59
N SER A 8 -7.64 -25.23 31.85
CA SER A 8 -8.11 -24.30 30.82
C SER A 8 -6.94 -24.03 29.89
N VAL A 9 -6.88 -24.78 28.78
CA VAL A 9 -6.06 -24.41 27.63
C VAL A 9 -6.61 -23.08 27.14
N ARG A 10 -5.98 -21.97 27.55
CA ARG A 10 -6.22 -20.68 26.92
C ARG A 10 -5.72 -20.83 25.49
N PHE A 11 -6.64 -20.97 24.55
CA PHE A 11 -6.40 -20.58 23.17
C PHE A 11 -5.99 -19.10 23.24
N GLY A 12 -4.69 -18.85 23.31
CA GLY A 12 -4.15 -17.55 22.97
C GLY A 12 -4.51 -17.38 21.50
N GLN A 13 -5.56 -16.58 21.23
CA GLN A 13 -5.64 -15.87 19.96
C GLN A 13 -4.28 -15.21 19.81
N ALA A 14 -3.47 -15.74 18.90
CA ALA A 14 -2.39 -14.96 18.33
C ALA A 14 -3.11 -13.79 17.67
N SER A 15 -3.20 -12.66 18.38
CA SER A 15 -3.44 -11.39 17.72
C SER A 15 -2.24 -11.25 16.80
N ILE A 16 -2.43 -11.57 15.52
CA ILE A 16 -1.57 -11.03 14.48
C ILE A 16 -1.73 -9.53 14.67
N SER A 17 -0.78 -8.92 15.36
CA SER A 17 -0.55 -7.50 15.26
C SER A 17 -0.13 -7.31 13.82
N GLU A 18 -1.09 -7.14 12.93
CA GLU A 18 -0.80 -6.66 11.58
C GLU A 18 -0.13 -5.32 11.81
N GLU A 19 1.19 -5.26 11.60
CA GLU A 19 1.89 -3.99 11.60
C GLU A 19 1.14 -3.08 10.64
N PRO A 20 0.78 -1.85 11.06
CA PRO A 20 0.04 -0.96 10.19
C PRO A 20 0.84 -0.78 8.90
N CYS A 21 0.14 -0.87 7.75
CA CYS A 21 0.73 -0.66 6.43
C CYS A 21 1.02 0.84 6.27
N LEU A 22 2.16 1.25 6.81
CA LEU A 22 2.66 2.62 6.78
C LEU A 22 3.52 2.80 5.53
N ILE A 23 3.03 3.59 4.57
CA ILE A 23 3.75 3.85 3.32
C ILE A 23 4.46 5.20 3.39
N ASN A 24 5.79 5.19 3.37
CA ASN A 24 6.55 6.43 3.23
C ASN A 24 6.53 6.87 1.76
N LEU A 25 5.86 8.00 1.49
CA LEU A 25 5.62 8.49 0.13
C LEU A 25 6.44 9.76 -0.18
N PRO A 26 7.01 9.88 -1.38
CA PRO A 26 7.69 11.09 -1.81
C PRO A 26 6.72 12.28 -1.94
N GLN A 27 7.26 13.50 -1.83
CA GLN A 27 6.49 14.75 -1.89
C GLN A 27 5.77 14.95 -3.24
N GLU A 28 6.42 14.58 -4.34
CA GLU A 28 5.85 14.59 -5.69
C GLU A 28 5.82 13.17 -6.23
N LEU A 29 4.65 12.71 -6.70
CA LEU A 29 4.47 11.35 -7.23
C LEU A 29 3.38 11.27 -8.30
N SER A 30 3.42 10.22 -9.10
CA SER A 30 2.29 9.79 -9.94
C SER A 30 1.57 8.61 -9.30
N LEU A 31 0.32 8.38 -9.68
CA LEU A 31 -0.52 7.30 -9.14
C LEU A 31 -0.84 6.27 -10.22
N GLU A 32 -0.85 4.99 -9.87
CA GLU A 32 -1.39 3.89 -10.66
C GLU A 32 -2.26 3.02 -9.77
N ILE A 33 -3.48 2.74 -10.22
CA ILE A 33 -4.39 1.84 -9.52
C ILE A 33 -4.72 0.70 -10.49
N VAL A 34 -4.35 -0.51 -10.10
CA VAL A 34 -4.73 -1.73 -10.80
C VAL A 34 -5.80 -2.40 -9.95
N GLN A 35 -6.97 -2.61 -10.52
CA GLN A 35 -8.13 -3.14 -9.80
C GLN A 35 -9.00 -4.00 -10.73
N PRO A 36 -9.91 -4.83 -10.20
CA PRO A 36 -10.83 -5.62 -11.02
C PRO A 36 -11.69 -4.74 -11.92
N ARG A 37 -12.28 -5.32 -12.98
CA ARG A 37 -13.09 -4.57 -13.96
C ARG A 37 -14.26 -3.81 -13.33
N ASN A 38 -14.79 -4.31 -12.22
CA ASN A 38 -15.74 -3.58 -11.39
C ASN A 38 -14.92 -2.67 -10.47
N SER A 39 -14.76 -1.41 -10.88
CA SER A 39 -13.99 -0.40 -10.14
C SER A 39 -14.48 -0.34 -8.69
N VAL A 40 -13.60 -0.63 -7.75
CA VAL A 40 -13.88 -0.55 -6.31
C VAL A 40 -13.55 0.86 -5.79
N VAL A 41 -12.60 1.53 -6.43
CA VAL A 41 -12.06 2.82 -6.03
C VAL A 41 -11.99 3.75 -7.23
N LEU A 42 -12.44 5.00 -7.08
CA LEU A 42 -12.21 6.02 -8.10
C LEU A 42 -10.81 6.60 -7.93
N ARG A 43 -10.09 6.76 -9.05
CA ARG A 43 -8.73 7.33 -9.04
C ARG A 43 -8.73 8.71 -8.40
N GLU A 44 -9.74 9.51 -8.70
CA GLU A 44 -9.90 10.89 -8.23
C GLU A 44 -10.01 10.97 -6.70
N GLU A 45 -10.63 9.98 -6.05
CA GLU A 45 -10.73 9.92 -4.59
C GLU A 45 -9.34 9.72 -3.96
N VAL A 46 -8.53 8.83 -4.51
CA VAL A 46 -7.17 8.59 -4.02
C VAL A 46 -6.25 9.78 -4.31
N VAL A 47 -6.41 10.43 -5.46
CA VAL A 47 -5.69 11.68 -5.79
C VAL A 47 -6.01 12.78 -4.78
N ASP A 48 -7.29 12.98 -4.45
CA ASP A 48 -7.74 13.95 -3.44
C ASP A 48 -7.15 13.62 -2.05
N MET A 49 -7.14 12.34 -1.64
CA MET A 49 -6.49 11.91 -0.40
C MET A 49 -5.00 12.26 -0.37
N LEU A 50 -4.25 11.92 -1.43
CA LEU A 50 -2.83 12.23 -1.55
C LEU A 50 -2.57 13.73 -1.47
N GLN A 51 -3.37 14.54 -2.17
CA GLN A 51 -3.26 16.01 -2.14
C GLN A 51 -3.57 16.60 -0.75
N LYS A 52 -4.63 16.13 -0.10
CA LYS A 52 -4.98 16.53 1.28
C LYS A 52 -3.92 16.14 2.31
N SER A 53 -3.20 15.07 2.04
CA SER A 53 -2.08 14.62 2.86
C SER A 53 -0.77 15.41 2.59
N GLY A 54 -0.82 16.43 1.72
CA GLY A 54 0.28 17.34 1.45
C GLY A 54 1.21 16.92 0.31
N ARG A 55 0.88 15.87 -0.46
CA ARG A 55 1.67 15.42 -1.62
C ARG A 55 1.17 16.07 -2.91
N LYS A 56 2.07 16.32 -3.86
CA LYS A 56 1.77 16.78 -5.21
C LYS A 56 1.62 15.57 -6.14
N VAL A 57 0.41 15.37 -6.67
CA VAL A 57 0.14 14.31 -7.64
C VAL A 57 0.28 14.84 -9.07
N VAL A 58 1.17 14.23 -9.86
CA VAL A 58 1.41 14.58 -11.27
C VAL A 58 0.85 13.53 -12.22
N ALA A 59 0.38 13.97 -13.40
CA ALA A 59 -0.39 13.14 -14.33
C ALA A 59 0.41 12.72 -15.60
N HIS A 60 1.74 12.86 -15.62
CA HIS A 60 2.48 12.87 -16.89
C HIS A 60 3.05 11.50 -17.31
N PRO A 61 2.92 11.10 -18.60
CA PRO A 61 3.57 9.91 -19.14
C PRO A 61 5.12 9.98 -19.15
N ASP A 62 5.67 11.20 -19.04
CA ASP A 62 7.13 11.47 -19.05
C ASP A 62 7.64 11.96 -17.68
N SER A 63 6.83 11.90 -16.62
CA SER A 63 7.31 12.31 -15.31
C SER A 63 8.32 11.28 -14.81
N TRP A 64 9.56 11.71 -14.57
CA TRP A 64 10.56 10.97 -13.80
C TRP A 64 10.17 10.84 -12.31
N ALA A 65 8.99 11.35 -11.93
CA ALA A 65 8.46 11.27 -10.59
C ALA A 65 8.24 9.81 -10.18
N PRO A 66 8.51 9.45 -8.92
CA PRO A 66 8.14 8.14 -8.40
C PRO A 66 6.65 7.84 -8.61
N LYS A 67 6.32 6.58 -8.88
CA LYS A 67 4.96 6.11 -9.13
C LYS A 67 4.50 5.26 -7.95
N LEU A 68 3.47 5.71 -7.26
CA LEU A 68 2.73 4.91 -6.29
C LEU A 68 1.79 3.97 -7.04
N GLY A 69 2.03 2.67 -6.95
CA GLY A 69 1.14 1.62 -7.41
C GLY A 69 0.27 1.10 -6.27
N ILE A 70 -1.04 1.01 -6.49
CA ILE A 70 -2.00 0.34 -5.60
C ILE A 70 -2.63 -0.79 -6.41
N HIS A 71 -2.30 -2.03 -6.08
CA HIS A 71 -2.90 -3.21 -6.68
C HIS A 71 -3.98 -3.75 -5.75
N ILE A 72 -5.20 -3.87 -6.26
CA ILE A 72 -6.38 -4.34 -5.54
C ILE A 72 -6.80 -5.65 -6.20
N GLU A 73 -6.79 -6.73 -5.43
CA GLU A 73 -7.23 -8.05 -5.89
C GLU A 73 -8.44 -8.50 -5.09
N GLU A 74 -9.49 -8.97 -5.76
CA GLU A 74 -10.65 -9.57 -5.11
C GLU A 74 -10.37 -11.04 -4.79
N THR A 75 -10.63 -11.43 -3.55
CA THR A 75 -10.46 -12.81 -3.06
C THR A 75 -11.74 -13.63 -3.23
N VAL A 76 -11.63 -14.95 -3.12
CA VAL A 76 -12.78 -15.87 -3.19
C VAL A 76 -13.84 -15.63 -2.09
N SER A 77 -13.44 -15.03 -0.97
CA SER A 77 -14.31 -14.66 0.16
C SER A 77 -15.00 -13.30 -0.03
N LYS A 78 -14.83 -12.64 -1.18
CA LYS A 78 -15.30 -11.27 -1.46
C LYS A 78 -14.65 -10.17 -0.59
N SER A 79 -13.57 -10.51 0.11
CA SER A 79 -12.63 -9.52 0.66
C SER A 79 -11.60 -9.12 -0.40
N PHE A 80 -10.75 -8.15 -0.08
CA PHE A 80 -9.71 -7.65 -0.97
C PHE A 80 -8.30 -7.86 -0.38
N VAL A 81 -7.33 -8.00 -1.28
CA VAL A 81 -5.90 -7.85 -0.98
C VAL A 81 -5.43 -6.55 -1.60
N LEU A 82 -4.75 -5.73 -0.83
CA LEU A 82 -4.14 -4.49 -1.28
C LEU A 82 -2.62 -4.63 -1.22
N GLN A 83 -1.95 -4.26 -2.31
CA GLN A 83 -0.49 -4.16 -2.37
C GLN A 83 -0.11 -2.75 -2.77
N TYR A 84 0.80 -2.16 -2.01
CA TYR A 84 1.32 -0.82 -2.26
C TYR A 84 2.77 -0.93 -2.73
N SER A 85 3.09 -0.34 -3.86
CA SER A 85 4.44 -0.34 -4.41
C SER A 85 4.90 1.06 -4.79
N LEU A 86 6.20 1.32 -4.73
CA LEU A 86 6.81 2.54 -5.24
C LEU A 86 7.77 2.19 -6.37
N SER A 87 7.47 2.68 -7.57
CA SER A 87 8.36 2.54 -8.71
C SER A 87 9.11 3.84 -8.99
N GLN A 88 10.42 3.78 -9.20
CA GLN A 88 11.25 4.97 -9.41
C GLN A 88 12.47 4.69 -10.28
N SER A 89 12.89 5.71 -11.01
CA SER A 89 14.11 5.68 -11.81
C SER A 89 15.31 6.06 -10.95
N HIS A 90 16.32 5.21 -10.91
CA HIS A 90 17.62 5.46 -10.30
C HIS A 90 18.60 5.84 -11.40
N TYR A 91 19.19 7.02 -11.25
CA TYR A 91 20.24 7.52 -12.12
C TYR A 91 21.57 7.49 -11.40
N GLU A 92 22.57 6.88 -12.03
CA GLU A 92 23.94 6.89 -11.54
C GLU A 92 24.87 7.34 -12.67
N GLN A 93 25.63 8.41 -12.42
CA GLN A 93 26.72 8.80 -13.29
C GLN A 93 27.95 7.92 -12.97
N THR A 94 28.45 7.22 -13.98
CA THR A 94 29.65 6.37 -13.89
C THR A 94 30.76 6.92 -14.77
N ASP A 95 31.99 6.43 -14.57
CA ASP A 95 33.16 6.78 -15.40
C ASP A 95 32.97 6.39 -16.89
N ASN A 96 32.09 5.43 -17.17
CA ASN A 96 31.81 4.93 -18.53
C ASN A 96 30.49 5.48 -19.13
N GLY A 97 29.86 6.46 -18.48
CA GLY A 97 28.59 7.06 -18.92
C GLY A 97 27.50 7.01 -17.85
N ALA A 98 26.23 7.05 -18.27
CA ALA A 98 25.10 7.03 -17.36
C ALA A 98 24.48 5.64 -17.26
N LYS A 99 24.16 5.22 -16.04
CA LYS A 99 23.36 4.02 -15.76
C LYS A 99 21.97 4.45 -15.30
N TYR A 100 20.96 3.89 -15.96
CA TYR A 100 19.56 4.07 -15.62
C TYR A 100 18.98 2.74 -15.18
N GLN A 101 18.33 2.71 -14.03
CA GLN A 101 17.61 1.54 -13.55
C GLN A 101 16.22 1.94 -13.10
N TYR A 102 15.20 1.18 -13.51
CA TYR A 102 13.85 1.33 -12.99
C TYR A 102 13.63 0.26 -11.92
N VAL A 103 13.35 0.69 -10.69
CA VAL A 103 13.17 -0.19 -9.53
C VAL A 103 11.72 -0.07 -9.05
N THR A 104 11.10 -1.18 -8.68
CA THR A 104 9.80 -1.22 -8.02
C THR A 104 9.95 -1.91 -6.68
N ASP A 105 9.70 -1.17 -5.61
CA ASP A 105 9.75 -1.66 -4.24
C ASP A 105 8.33 -1.93 -3.75
N LEU A 106 8.08 -3.11 -3.17
CA LEU A 106 6.85 -3.38 -2.43
C LEU A 106 6.96 -2.70 -1.06
N LEU A 107 6.06 -1.76 -0.77
CA LEU A 107 6.04 -1.02 0.50
C LEU A 107 5.36 -1.83 1.59
N CYS A 108 4.14 -2.31 1.32
CA CYS A 108 3.40 -3.21 2.21
C CYS A 108 2.25 -3.89 1.47
N SER A 109 1.66 -4.89 2.12
CA SER A 109 0.46 -5.59 1.67
C SER A 109 -0.49 -5.82 2.84
N VAL A 110 -1.79 -5.64 2.59
CA VAL A 110 -2.86 -5.88 3.55
C VAL A 110 -3.82 -6.90 2.95
N THR A 111 -4.20 -7.90 3.73
CA THR A 111 -5.10 -8.97 3.32
C THR A 111 -6.46 -8.84 4.01
N GLU A 112 -7.46 -9.56 3.50
CA GLU A 112 -8.80 -9.63 4.13
C GLU A 112 -9.49 -8.27 4.32
N VAL A 113 -9.22 -7.31 3.42
CA VAL A 113 -9.77 -5.95 3.48
C VAL A 113 -11.24 -5.96 3.03
N GLU A 114 -12.15 -5.48 3.86
CA GLU A 114 -13.56 -5.30 3.50
C GLU A 114 -13.83 -3.88 2.96
N ASP A 115 -13.23 -2.86 3.58
CA ASP A 115 -13.33 -1.46 3.15
C ASP A 115 -12.01 -0.97 2.55
N VAL A 116 -11.94 -1.06 1.22
CA VAL A 116 -10.74 -0.71 0.44
C VAL A 116 -10.41 0.78 0.56
N LEU A 117 -11.40 1.66 0.53
CA LEU A 117 -11.17 3.11 0.61
C LEU A 117 -10.66 3.53 1.99
N LEU A 118 -11.22 2.95 3.06
CA LEU A 118 -10.74 3.18 4.41
C LEU A 118 -9.30 2.68 4.58
N SER A 119 -8.99 1.49 4.08
CA SER A 119 -7.63 0.93 4.14
C SER A 119 -6.62 1.82 3.40
N ILE A 120 -6.96 2.32 2.21
CA ILE A 120 -6.12 3.26 1.45
C ILE A 120 -5.92 4.57 2.22
N ARG A 121 -7.00 5.10 2.80
CA ARG A 121 -6.93 6.33 3.60
C ARG A 121 -5.98 6.17 4.79
N THR A 122 -6.12 5.09 5.54
CA THR A 122 -5.25 4.78 6.69
C THR A 122 -3.79 4.72 6.26
N ALA A 123 -3.48 4.00 5.17
CA ALA A 123 -2.11 3.92 4.65
C ALA A 123 -1.52 5.30 4.27
N ILE A 124 -2.31 6.22 3.69
CA ILE A 124 -1.83 7.53 3.24
C ILE A 124 -1.67 8.55 4.38
N PHE A 125 -2.56 8.54 5.36
CA PHE A 125 -2.64 9.60 6.39
C PHE A 125 -2.00 9.20 7.73
N GLU A 126 -1.90 7.92 8.04
CA GLU A 126 -1.33 7.44 9.29
C GLU A 126 0.15 7.03 9.15
N SER A 127 0.69 7.11 7.93
CA SER A 127 2.13 6.98 7.57
C SER A 127 3.01 8.10 8.07
#